data_AF-A0A3S0MB37-F1
#
_entry.id   AF-A0A3S0MB37-F1
#
_cell.length_a   1.000
_cell.length_b   1.000
_cell.length_c   1.000
_cell.angle_alpha   90.00
_cell.angle_beta   90.00
_cell.angle_gamma   90.00
#
_symmetry.space_group_name_H-M   'P 1'
#
loop_
_entity.id
_entity.type
_entity.pdbx_description
1 polymer ?
#
loop_
_entity_poly.entity_id
_entity_poly.type
_entity_poly.pdbx_seq_one_letter_code
_entity_poly.pdbx_strand_id
1 'polypeptide(L)'
;MKKYPNTSILNLITQKEANIEKVLFIHIKPVSDFYTSANIHWYSQKGNRGEASFVWEKLAIKQWVACGKDDAILDLFENMIKSSRVIIGDKEISLKIPSFKKIIHENSELKSRSDTIFDNLNIEDSSQIPQEFYQKENLRILSGYTIGNEDIKPLFPLGFFEDNFIFNNLQKNNFGIKEYRTPYLTFRGIRKTAIKDLGSTEMVGFYQQNFTETNTYSAKIESEDDKLLGKSFIDKTNGFFKIILNEPTDEGKLEVLANNIIERSVKYTLLRNISFDMNIANTTFKDAYGRSFMISSTEKNKVSKLSNFTWQRDVYADTNEADKKLSDKFKELFEYLGPKVLIVDPYYINEIKQDNVTNEFALKHCQIAFINGMIHSSIQGKVKSINILGNNSRANNHLTLDSSLDSTKTEQRFNNYENLLKGLIASNKIQSYFPQGKIIFRSSKTDFHNRYWFSVTEKNGVEILEKCIIITNSIGNMNEVDIMIVEDEAQLNQITRKYYDLLKNSDIKLTI
;
A
#
# COMPACT_ATOMS: atom_id res chain seq x y z
N MET A 1 2.62 4.60 -49.79
CA MET A 1 2.42 3.90 -48.50
C MET A 1 2.41 4.94 -47.39
N LYS A 2 1.34 5.05 -46.61
CA LYS A 2 1.33 5.95 -45.45
C LYS A 2 2.08 5.25 -44.32
N LYS A 3 3.36 5.59 -44.10
CA LYS A 3 4.09 5.23 -42.86
C LYS A 3 3.27 5.74 -41.69
N TYR A 4 3.03 4.94 -40.67
CA TYR A 4 2.39 5.44 -39.45
C TYR A 4 3.42 6.29 -38.71
N PRO A 5 3.21 7.60 -38.62
CA PRO A 5 4.27 8.52 -38.21
C PRO A 5 4.43 8.48 -36.69
N ASN A 6 5.68 8.34 -36.27
CA ASN A 6 6.11 8.49 -34.89
C ASN A 6 5.81 9.91 -34.39
N THR A 7 5.35 10.02 -33.15
CA THR A 7 4.90 11.28 -32.55
C THR A 7 5.80 11.74 -31.43
N SER A 8 6.11 13.04 -31.40
CA SER A 8 6.80 13.69 -30.30
C SER A 8 6.00 14.87 -29.77
N ILE A 9 6.17 15.16 -28.49
CA ILE A 9 5.61 16.33 -27.82
C ILE A 9 6.75 17.26 -27.44
N LEU A 10 6.60 18.54 -27.81
CA LEU A 10 7.45 19.63 -27.34
C LEU A 10 6.71 20.37 -26.22
N ASN A 11 7.38 20.55 -25.08
CA ASN A 11 6.93 21.36 -23.97
C ASN A 11 7.96 22.47 -23.73
N LEU A 12 7.53 23.73 -23.81
CA LEU A 12 8.38 24.89 -23.64
C LEU A 12 7.77 25.79 -22.56
N ILE A 13 8.55 26.08 -21.52
CA ILE A 13 8.16 26.95 -20.40
C ILE A 13 8.95 28.24 -20.52
N THR A 14 8.24 29.37 -20.58
CA THR A 14 8.86 30.68 -20.74
C THR A 14 8.41 31.66 -19.68
N GLN A 15 9.23 32.66 -19.41
CA GLN A 15 8.88 33.87 -18.68
C GLN A 15 8.71 35.02 -19.67
N LYS A 16 7.57 35.72 -19.61
CA LYS A 16 7.32 36.86 -20.48
C LYS A 16 8.04 38.11 -19.98
N GLU A 17 9.00 38.60 -20.75
CA GLU A 17 9.73 39.85 -20.53
C GLU A 17 9.45 40.81 -21.71
N ALA A 18 8.49 41.74 -21.54
CA ALA A 18 8.04 42.65 -22.61
C ALA A 18 7.62 41.91 -23.89
N ASN A 19 8.32 42.10 -25.01
CA ASN A 19 8.02 41.42 -26.29
C ASN A 19 8.80 40.11 -26.49
N ILE A 20 9.60 39.69 -25.51
CA ILE A 20 10.47 38.52 -25.58
C ILE A 20 9.96 37.44 -24.63
N GLU A 21 10.10 36.17 -25.02
CA GLU A 21 9.82 35.02 -24.17
C GLU A 21 11.15 34.39 -23.74
N LYS A 22 11.49 34.50 -22.46
CA LYS A 22 12.73 33.94 -21.91
C LYS A 22 12.52 32.47 -21.56
N VAL A 23 13.37 31.60 -22.10
CA VAL A 23 13.23 30.14 -21.92
C VAL A 23 13.69 29.74 -20.52
N LEU A 24 12.78 29.14 -19.75
CA LEU A 24 13.07 28.60 -18.42
C LEU A 24 13.29 27.09 -18.46
N PHE A 25 12.53 26.38 -19.30
CA PHE A 25 12.68 24.95 -19.49
C PHE A 25 12.15 24.52 -20.87
N ILE A 26 12.82 23.57 -21.54
CA ILE A 26 12.37 23.02 -22.82
C ILE A 26 12.55 21.49 -22.85
N HIS A 27 11.55 20.77 -23.34
CA HIS A 27 11.60 19.31 -23.41
C HIS A 27 10.95 18.79 -24.68
N ILE A 28 11.69 18.00 -25.47
CA ILE A 28 11.10 17.09 -26.45
C ILE A 28 11.05 15.70 -25.87
N LYS A 29 9.86 15.08 -25.92
CA LYS A 29 9.62 13.70 -25.54
C LYS A 29 8.94 12.93 -26.67
N PRO A 30 9.55 11.87 -27.20
CA PRO A 30 8.88 10.90 -28.04
C PRO A 30 7.76 10.21 -27.25
N VAL A 31 6.58 10.10 -27.85
CA VAL A 31 5.45 9.35 -27.30
C VAL A 31 5.13 8.13 -28.16
N SER A 32 4.59 7.10 -27.54
CA SER A 32 4.16 5.87 -28.22
C SER A 32 2.78 6.05 -28.88
N ASP A 33 2.66 7.06 -29.75
CA ASP A 33 1.43 7.43 -30.43
C ASP A 33 1.67 7.73 -31.92
N PHE A 34 0.61 7.83 -32.70
CA PHE A 34 0.64 8.06 -34.14
C PHE A 34 0.10 9.45 -34.52
N TYR A 35 0.87 10.21 -35.30
CA TYR A 35 0.50 11.58 -35.67
C TYR A 35 0.32 11.77 -37.17
N THR A 36 -0.88 11.50 -37.68
CA THR A 36 -1.12 11.35 -39.12
C THR A 36 -0.93 12.61 -39.97
N SER A 37 -0.83 13.79 -39.36
CA SER A 37 -0.66 15.07 -40.05
C SER A 37 0.81 15.40 -40.31
N ALA A 38 1.11 16.07 -41.43
CA ALA A 38 2.44 16.64 -41.67
C ALA A 38 2.66 17.95 -40.89
N ASN A 39 1.59 18.60 -40.43
CA ASN A 39 1.65 19.90 -39.76
C ASN A 39 1.74 19.73 -38.24
N ILE A 40 2.57 20.54 -37.60
CA ILE A 40 2.67 20.63 -36.14
C ILE A 40 1.36 21.19 -35.57
N HIS A 41 0.81 20.52 -34.56
CA HIS A 41 -0.34 20.99 -33.82
C HIS A 41 0.10 21.69 -32.54
N TRP A 42 -0.34 22.94 -32.37
CA TRP A 42 -0.17 23.71 -31.14
C TRP A 42 -1.46 23.68 -30.33
N TYR A 43 -1.35 23.36 -29.03
CA TYR A 43 -2.52 23.21 -28.18
C TYR A 43 -3.19 24.56 -27.88
N SER A 44 -4.52 24.54 -27.74
CA SER A 44 -5.31 25.71 -27.38
C SER A 44 -4.84 26.31 -26.05
N GLN A 45 -4.75 27.65 -25.96
CA GLN A 45 -4.21 28.39 -24.81
C GLN A 45 -2.75 28.07 -24.45
N LYS A 46 -2.06 27.25 -25.26
CA LYS A 46 -0.69 26.79 -25.06
C LYS A 46 0.14 26.98 -26.33
N GLY A 47 -0.14 28.02 -27.10
CA GLY A 47 0.58 28.37 -28.31
C GLY A 47 -0.28 28.46 -29.56
N ASN A 48 -1.50 27.91 -29.60
CA ASN A 48 -2.37 28.03 -30.77
C ASN A 48 -2.54 29.51 -31.21
N ARG A 49 -2.37 29.78 -32.52
CA ARG A 49 -2.37 31.14 -33.12
C ARG A 49 -1.32 32.11 -32.53
N GLY A 50 -0.24 31.58 -31.96
CA GLY A 50 0.86 32.36 -31.40
C GLY A 50 0.56 32.97 -30.03
N GLU A 51 -0.38 32.40 -29.28
CA GLU A 51 -0.74 32.86 -27.95
C GLU A 51 -0.74 31.71 -26.93
N ALA A 52 -0.11 31.96 -25.77
CA ALA A 52 -0.10 31.06 -24.63
C ALA A 52 -0.54 31.79 -23.37
N SER A 53 -1.41 31.15 -22.60
CA SER A 53 -1.92 31.65 -21.32
C SER A 53 -0.89 31.47 -20.20
N PHE A 54 -0.97 32.33 -19.19
CA PHE A 54 -0.15 32.22 -18.00
C PHE A 54 -0.52 30.97 -17.19
N VAL A 55 0.52 30.22 -16.83
CA VAL A 55 0.43 29.14 -15.84
C VAL A 55 0.84 29.62 -14.44
N TRP A 56 1.52 30.76 -14.36
CA TRP A 56 1.81 31.43 -13.09
C TRP A 56 1.90 32.94 -13.32
N GLU A 57 0.87 33.68 -12.88
CA GLU A 57 0.72 35.10 -13.20
C GLU A 57 1.78 35.98 -12.54
N LYS A 58 2.10 35.72 -11.26
CA LYS A 58 3.10 36.49 -10.49
C LYS A 58 4.46 36.59 -11.19
N LEU A 59 4.91 35.51 -11.81
CA LEU A 59 6.20 35.47 -12.53
C LEU A 59 6.06 35.63 -14.05
N ALA A 60 4.84 35.89 -14.54
CA ALA A 60 4.49 35.96 -15.95
C ALA A 60 4.95 34.71 -16.74
N ILE A 61 4.81 33.52 -16.14
CA ILE A 61 5.24 32.26 -16.75
C ILE A 61 4.14 31.70 -17.63
N LYS A 62 4.51 31.29 -18.84
CA LYS A 62 3.67 30.68 -19.85
C LYS A 62 4.16 29.28 -20.19
N GLN A 63 3.25 28.50 -20.75
CA GLN A 63 3.55 27.19 -21.28
C GLN A 63 3.11 27.10 -22.75
N TRP A 64 4.02 26.60 -23.58
CA TRP A 64 3.82 26.32 -24.98
C TRP A 64 3.92 24.83 -25.21
N VAL A 65 2.94 24.24 -25.88
CA VAL A 65 2.87 22.79 -26.10
C VAL A 65 2.55 22.53 -27.56
N ALA A 66 3.36 21.70 -28.19
CA ALA A 66 3.16 21.24 -29.55
C ALA A 66 3.26 19.71 -29.64
N CYS A 67 2.50 19.10 -30.53
CA CYS A 67 2.69 17.72 -30.93
C CYS A 67 2.74 17.59 -32.44
N GLY A 68 3.48 16.60 -32.92
CA GLY A 68 3.72 16.42 -34.34
C GLY A 68 4.54 15.18 -34.61
N LYS A 69 4.86 14.96 -35.89
CA LYS A 69 5.81 13.92 -36.27
C LYS A 69 7.17 14.19 -35.64
N ASP A 70 7.89 13.13 -35.27
CA ASP A 70 9.21 13.22 -34.63
C ASP A 70 10.17 14.16 -35.37
N ASP A 71 10.31 13.99 -36.69
CA ASP A 71 11.16 14.81 -37.57
C ASP A 71 10.73 16.29 -37.55
N ALA A 72 9.44 16.56 -37.70
CA ALA A 72 8.93 17.94 -37.69
C ALA A 72 9.11 18.65 -36.34
N ILE A 73 8.87 17.95 -35.22
CA ILE A 73 9.06 18.51 -33.87
C ILE A 73 10.54 18.70 -33.56
N LEU A 74 11.38 17.76 -34.00
CA LEU A 74 12.83 17.87 -33.89
C LEU A 74 13.35 19.10 -34.64
N ASP A 75 12.95 19.28 -35.90
CA ASP A 75 13.31 20.44 -36.71
C ASP A 75 12.83 21.74 -36.06
N LEU A 76 11.62 21.76 -35.50
CA LEU A 76 11.09 22.91 -34.77
C LEU A 76 12.01 23.30 -33.60
N PHE A 77 12.44 22.33 -32.79
CA PHE A 77 13.31 22.59 -31.65
C PHE A 77 14.70 23.05 -32.07
N GLU A 78 15.33 22.39 -33.03
CA GLU A 78 16.65 22.80 -33.52
C GLU A 78 16.61 24.23 -34.09
N ASN A 79 15.53 24.57 -34.79
CA ASN A 79 15.31 25.92 -35.28
C ASN A 79 15.09 26.94 -34.15
N MET A 80 14.33 26.60 -33.10
CA MET A 80 14.19 27.45 -31.91
C MET A 80 15.54 27.76 -31.27
N ILE A 81 16.33 26.72 -31.03
CA ILE A 81 17.64 26.83 -30.39
C ILE A 81 18.61 27.65 -31.24
N LYS A 82 18.64 27.42 -32.55
CA LYS A 82 19.59 28.07 -33.47
C LYS A 82 19.22 29.53 -33.78
N SER A 83 17.93 29.80 -34.00
CA SER A 83 17.47 31.11 -34.46
C SER A 83 16.91 32.01 -33.36
N SER A 84 16.78 31.49 -32.14
CA SER A 84 16.19 32.19 -30.99
C SER A 84 14.81 32.76 -31.31
N ARG A 85 14.03 32.05 -32.12
CA ARG A 85 12.66 32.42 -32.49
C ARG A 85 11.82 31.21 -32.87
N VAL A 86 10.50 31.36 -32.81
CA VAL A 86 9.53 30.39 -33.33
C VAL A 86 8.40 31.11 -34.05
N ILE A 87 7.94 30.53 -35.17
CA ILE A 87 6.73 30.97 -35.86
C ILE A 87 5.59 30.04 -35.46
N ILE A 88 4.52 30.61 -34.88
CA ILE A 88 3.32 29.86 -34.49
C ILE A 88 2.08 30.51 -35.08
N GLY A 89 1.43 29.83 -36.02
CA GLY A 89 0.44 30.47 -36.90
C GLY A 89 1.14 31.57 -37.71
N ASP A 90 0.59 32.78 -37.67
CA ASP A 90 1.13 33.95 -38.39
C ASP A 90 1.98 34.88 -37.51
N LYS A 91 2.33 34.44 -36.28
CA LYS A 91 3.09 35.25 -35.32
C LYS A 91 4.50 34.72 -35.14
N GLU A 92 5.47 35.63 -35.20
CA GLU A 92 6.85 35.37 -34.81
C GLU A 92 7.04 35.70 -33.33
N ILE A 93 7.61 34.77 -32.58
CA ILE A 93 7.87 34.88 -31.15
C ILE A 93 9.38 34.85 -30.94
N SER A 94 9.93 35.95 -30.43
CA SER A 94 11.35 36.04 -30.07
C SER A 94 11.63 35.32 -28.76
N LEU A 95 12.62 34.43 -28.77
CA LEU A 95 13.04 33.65 -27.62
C LEU A 95 14.36 34.20 -27.07
N LYS A 96 14.49 34.28 -25.74
CA LYS A 96 15.78 34.49 -25.08
C LYS A 96 16.23 33.17 -24.47
N ILE A 97 17.21 32.54 -25.10
CA ILE A 97 17.75 31.24 -24.72
C ILE A 97 19.01 31.48 -23.88
N PRO A 98 19.13 30.85 -22.69
CA PRO A 98 20.32 30.99 -21.85
C PRO A 98 21.56 30.40 -22.55
N SER A 99 22.75 30.93 -22.28
CA SER A 99 23.99 30.31 -22.79
C SER A 99 24.15 28.91 -22.21
N PHE A 100 24.41 27.92 -23.07
CA PHE A 100 24.41 26.53 -22.67
C PHE A 100 25.48 25.68 -23.37
N LYS A 101 25.81 24.55 -22.73
CA LYS A 101 26.58 23.45 -23.31
C LYS A 101 25.67 22.26 -23.52
N LYS A 102 25.78 21.63 -24.70
CA LYS A 102 25.09 20.38 -25.02
C LYS A 102 25.90 19.20 -24.48
N ILE A 103 25.29 18.40 -23.61
CA ILE A 103 25.87 17.14 -23.11
C ILE A 103 25.10 15.99 -23.74
N ILE A 104 25.82 15.17 -24.51
CA ILE A 104 25.26 14.01 -25.20
C ILE A 104 25.34 12.82 -24.25
N HIS A 105 24.21 12.17 -23.97
CA HIS A 105 24.17 10.91 -23.23
C HIS A 105 23.82 9.76 -24.17
N GLU A 106 24.85 9.02 -24.58
CA GLU A 106 24.70 7.73 -25.26
C GLU A 106 24.71 6.61 -24.21
N ASN A 107 23.73 5.70 -24.28
CA ASN A 107 23.67 4.54 -23.40
C ASN A 107 24.36 3.32 -24.03
N SER A 108 24.94 2.48 -23.17
CA SER A 108 25.60 1.22 -23.55
C SER A 108 24.61 0.20 -24.14
N GLU A 109 25.08 -0.57 -25.14
CA GLU A 109 24.31 -1.22 -26.20
C GLU A 109 23.17 -2.21 -25.83
N LEU A 110 22.99 -2.66 -24.58
CA LEU A 110 21.99 -3.70 -24.30
C LEU A 110 21.48 -3.64 -22.85
N LYS A 111 20.31 -3.02 -22.57
CA LYS A 111 19.33 -3.42 -21.52
C LYS A 111 18.06 -2.52 -21.44
N SER A 112 17.09 -2.99 -20.63
CA SER A 112 15.84 -2.37 -20.11
C SER A 112 14.76 -1.81 -21.07
N ARG A 113 13.48 -2.03 -20.72
CA ARG A 113 12.25 -1.60 -21.42
C ARG A 113 12.11 -0.07 -21.61
N SER A 114 12.90 0.73 -20.90
CA SER A 114 12.73 2.19 -20.75
C SER A 114 14.04 2.96 -20.85
N ASP A 115 15.03 2.46 -21.59
CA ASP A 115 16.27 3.19 -21.79
C ASP A 115 16.02 4.30 -22.83
N THR A 116 16.15 5.55 -22.37
CA THR A 116 15.95 6.75 -23.18
C THR A 116 17.31 7.33 -23.54
N ILE A 117 17.56 7.58 -24.82
CA ILE A 117 18.72 8.35 -25.28
C ILE A 117 18.30 9.81 -25.26
N PHE A 118 19.12 10.70 -24.71
CA PHE A 118 18.79 12.12 -24.66
C PHE A 118 20.02 13.02 -24.65
N ASP A 119 19.83 14.25 -25.11
CA ASP A 119 20.78 15.34 -24.89
C ASP A 119 20.26 16.25 -23.77
N ASN A 120 21.18 16.68 -22.91
CA ASN A 120 20.93 17.74 -21.94
C ASN A 120 21.49 19.07 -22.43
N LEU A 121 20.75 20.15 -22.21
CA LEU A 121 21.19 21.51 -22.43
C LEU A 121 21.49 22.13 -21.06
N ASN A 122 22.78 22.19 -20.71
CA ASN A 122 23.22 22.68 -19.42
C ASN A 122 23.56 24.17 -19.49
N ILE A 123 22.87 24.99 -18.70
CA ILE A 123 23.14 26.42 -18.58
C ILE A 123 24.54 26.63 -17.98
N GLU A 124 25.28 27.60 -18.53
CA GLU A 124 26.59 28.00 -18.02
C GLU A 124 26.50 28.92 -16.79
N ASP A 125 25.46 29.75 -16.71
CA ASP A 125 25.13 30.66 -15.60
C ASP A 125 23.67 30.52 -15.14
N SER A 126 23.47 29.90 -13.97
CA SER A 126 22.14 29.62 -13.40
C SER A 126 21.39 30.85 -12.91
N SER A 127 22.05 32.03 -12.80
CA SER A 127 21.41 33.29 -12.37
C SER A 127 20.33 33.77 -13.33
N GLN A 128 20.28 33.19 -14.53
CA GLN A 128 19.32 33.53 -15.55
C GLN A 128 17.90 33.02 -15.26
N ILE A 129 17.72 32.04 -14.37
CA ILE A 129 16.37 31.55 -14.00
C ILE A 129 15.95 32.19 -12.66
N PRO A 130 14.72 32.75 -12.54
CA PRO A 130 14.25 33.37 -11.29
C PRO A 130 14.31 32.41 -10.11
N GLN A 131 14.76 32.88 -8.95
CA GLN A 131 14.91 32.05 -7.75
C GLN A 131 13.59 31.45 -7.29
N GLU A 132 12.48 32.16 -7.45
CA GLU A 132 11.13 31.69 -7.12
C GLU A 132 10.70 30.51 -8.00
N PHE A 133 11.18 30.45 -9.25
CA PHE A 133 10.93 29.32 -10.13
C PHE A 133 11.73 28.08 -9.73
N TYR A 134 12.90 28.25 -9.10
CA TYR A 134 13.71 27.13 -8.57
C TYR A 134 13.13 26.48 -7.30
N GLN A 135 12.10 27.06 -6.68
CA GLN A 135 11.53 26.49 -5.45
C GLN A 135 10.80 25.19 -5.74
N LYS A 136 11.18 24.13 -5.02
CA LYS A 136 10.68 22.76 -5.23
C LYS A 136 9.17 22.70 -5.10
N GLU A 137 8.60 23.41 -4.14
CA GLU A 137 7.16 23.44 -3.84
C GLU A 137 6.36 23.98 -5.04
N ASN A 138 6.83 25.07 -5.65
CA ASN A 138 6.17 25.68 -6.81
C ASN A 138 6.27 24.79 -8.04
N LEU A 139 7.44 24.20 -8.28
CA LEU A 139 7.64 23.27 -9.40
C LEU A 139 6.84 21.98 -9.25
N ARG A 140 6.59 21.50 -8.02
CA ARG A 140 5.67 20.37 -7.79
C ARG A 140 4.23 20.69 -8.19
N ILE A 141 3.77 21.92 -7.92
CA ILE A 141 2.43 22.36 -8.35
C ILE A 141 2.37 22.44 -9.90
N LEU A 142 3.43 22.93 -10.54
CA LEU A 142 3.52 22.97 -12.01
C LEU A 142 3.61 21.57 -12.65
N SER A 143 4.45 20.69 -12.10
CA SER A 143 4.82 19.41 -12.73
C SER A 143 3.93 18.22 -12.35
N GLY A 144 3.10 18.34 -11.30
CA GLY A 144 2.47 17.20 -10.64
C GLY A 144 0.95 17.06 -10.84
N TYR A 145 0.43 15.92 -10.37
CA TYR A 145 -1.00 15.61 -10.22
C TYR A 145 -1.67 16.37 -9.05
N THR A 146 -0.95 17.30 -8.42
CA THR A 146 -1.45 18.16 -7.35
C THR A 146 -2.51 19.12 -7.87
N ILE A 147 -3.60 19.28 -7.12
CA ILE A 147 -4.61 20.32 -7.39
C ILE A 147 -3.87 21.66 -7.32
N GLY A 148 -3.85 22.41 -8.43
CA GLY A 148 -3.23 23.73 -8.49
C GLY A 148 -3.75 24.64 -7.39
N ASN A 149 -2.97 25.65 -7.00
CA ASN A 149 -3.47 26.73 -6.15
C ASN A 149 -3.97 27.90 -7.02
N GLU A 150 -4.52 28.94 -6.40
CA GLU A 150 -5.05 30.11 -7.14
C GLU A 150 -3.96 30.81 -7.98
N ASP A 151 -2.69 30.69 -7.58
CA ASP A 151 -1.56 31.40 -8.18
C ASP A 151 -0.82 30.64 -9.29
N ILE A 152 -0.76 29.30 -9.18
CA ILE A 152 0.04 28.39 -10.02
C ILE A 152 -0.87 27.28 -10.55
N LYS A 153 -1.04 27.28 -11.88
CA LYS A 153 -1.82 26.29 -12.62
C LYS A 153 -0.91 25.17 -13.12
N PRO A 154 -1.36 23.89 -13.06
CA PRO A 154 -0.54 22.77 -13.51
C PRO A 154 -0.27 22.83 -15.03
N LEU A 155 0.87 22.25 -15.43
CA LEU A 155 1.26 22.14 -16.83
C LEU A 155 0.38 21.15 -17.59
N PHE A 156 0.16 21.42 -18.87
CA PHE A 156 -0.58 20.56 -19.80
C PHE A 156 0.38 19.79 -20.73
N PRO A 157 0.11 18.51 -21.09
CA PRO A 157 -0.90 17.67 -20.49
C PRO A 157 -0.55 17.33 -19.04
N LEU A 158 -1.58 17.13 -18.22
CA LEU A 158 -1.41 16.72 -16.82
C LEU A 158 -0.66 15.38 -16.75
N GLY A 159 0.33 15.30 -15.86
CA GLY A 159 1.15 14.09 -15.70
C GLY A 159 2.19 13.87 -16.80
N PHE A 160 2.45 14.87 -17.66
CA PHE A 160 3.51 14.78 -18.67
C PHE A 160 4.90 14.65 -18.03
N PHE A 161 5.12 15.38 -16.95
CA PHE A 161 6.32 15.34 -16.13
C PHE A 161 6.07 14.52 -14.86
N GLU A 162 7.07 13.77 -14.41
CA GLU A 162 7.05 13.15 -13.09
C GLU A 162 7.22 14.21 -11.99
N ASP A 163 6.82 13.86 -10.76
CA ASP A 163 7.00 14.74 -9.60
C ASP A 163 8.45 15.18 -9.44
N ASN A 164 8.68 16.49 -9.34
CA ASN A 164 10.00 17.13 -9.24
C ASN A 164 10.90 16.98 -10.47
N PHE A 165 10.41 16.47 -11.61
CA PHE A 165 11.23 16.28 -12.81
C PHE A 165 11.96 17.56 -13.25
N ILE A 166 11.22 18.68 -13.36
CA ILE A 166 11.79 19.98 -13.75
C ILE A 166 12.79 20.46 -12.69
N PHE A 167 12.41 20.39 -11.41
CA PHE A 167 13.28 20.80 -10.30
C PHE A 167 14.63 20.04 -10.29
N ASN A 168 14.59 18.72 -10.42
CA ASN A 168 15.79 17.88 -10.41
C ASN A 168 16.71 18.17 -11.59
N ASN A 169 16.16 18.54 -12.76
CA ASN A 169 16.95 18.93 -13.91
C ASN A 169 17.58 20.31 -13.71
N LEU A 170 16.79 21.28 -13.28
CA LEU A 170 17.26 22.64 -13.00
C LEU A 170 18.36 22.66 -11.92
N GLN A 171 18.28 21.83 -10.88
CA GLN A 171 19.35 21.68 -9.87
C GLN A 171 20.69 21.20 -10.47
N LYS A 172 20.66 20.51 -11.60
CA LYS A 172 21.85 20.05 -12.34
C LYS A 172 22.26 21.05 -13.43
N ASN A 173 21.73 22.28 -13.37
CA ASN A 173 21.83 23.31 -14.40
C ASN A 173 21.25 22.89 -15.76
N ASN A 174 20.43 21.83 -15.82
CA ASN A 174 19.83 21.37 -17.05
C ASN A 174 18.49 22.05 -17.29
N PHE A 175 18.41 22.92 -18.28
CA PHE A 175 17.17 23.62 -18.66
C PHE A 175 16.48 22.99 -19.87
N GLY A 176 17.15 22.07 -20.56
CA GLY A 176 16.66 21.55 -21.82
C GLY A 176 16.92 20.08 -21.98
N ILE A 177 15.91 19.30 -22.32
CA ILE A 177 16.07 17.87 -22.60
C ILE A 177 15.57 17.59 -24.01
N LYS A 178 16.39 16.91 -24.78
CA LYS A 178 16.02 16.41 -26.10
C LYS A 178 16.08 14.89 -26.06
N GLU A 179 14.94 14.24 -25.84
CA GLU A 179 14.85 12.79 -25.90
C GLU A 179 14.74 12.31 -27.35
N TYR A 180 15.47 11.24 -27.65
CA TYR A 180 15.42 10.55 -28.92
C TYR A 180 14.55 9.30 -28.80
N ARG A 181 13.82 8.97 -29.88
CA ARG A 181 13.00 7.76 -29.90
C ARG A 181 13.90 6.54 -29.78
N THR A 182 13.70 5.79 -28.71
CA THR A 182 14.27 4.46 -28.54
C THR A 182 13.27 3.38 -28.94
N PRO A 183 13.73 2.17 -29.30
CA PRO A 183 12.85 1.07 -29.63
C PRO A 183 11.84 0.77 -28.51
N TYR A 184 10.56 0.94 -28.82
CA TYR A 184 9.46 0.56 -27.93
C TYR A 184 8.89 -0.78 -28.35
N LEU A 185 8.77 -1.70 -27.38
CA LEU A 185 8.28 -3.05 -27.61
C LEU A 185 7.22 -3.41 -26.56
N THR A 186 6.02 -3.73 -27.04
CA THR A 186 4.94 -4.28 -26.23
C THR A 186 4.34 -5.50 -26.91
N PHE A 187 3.90 -6.48 -26.12
CA PHE A 187 3.32 -7.72 -26.64
C PHE A 187 2.49 -8.41 -25.57
N ARG A 188 1.64 -9.34 -26.01
CA ARG A 188 0.78 -10.15 -25.15
C ARG A 188 0.45 -11.49 -25.80
N GLY A 189 0.13 -12.48 -24.97
CA GLY A 189 -0.50 -13.72 -25.41
C GLY A 189 -1.96 -13.51 -25.83
N ILE A 190 -2.41 -14.29 -26.81
CA ILE A 190 -3.80 -14.28 -27.27
C ILE A 190 -4.61 -15.24 -26.39
N ARG A 191 -5.66 -14.71 -25.74
CA ARG A 191 -6.51 -15.48 -24.82
C ARG A 191 -7.21 -16.66 -25.49
N LYS A 192 -7.62 -16.53 -26.75
CA LYS A 192 -8.31 -17.60 -27.50
C LYS A 192 -7.44 -18.86 -27.63
N THR A 193 -6.12 -18.70 -27.64
CA THR A 193 -5.15 -19.78 -27.80
C THR A 193 -4.39 -20.08 -26.51
N ALA A 194 -4.91 -19.58 -25.38
CA ALA A 194 -4.36 -19.84 -24.06
C ALA A 194 -4.80 -21.22 -23.55
N ILE A 195 -3.83 -22.01 -23.11
CA ILE A 195 -4.00 -23.29 -22.45
C ILE A 195 -3.78 -23.07 -20.95
N LYS A 196 -4.71 -23.60 -20.14
CA LYS A 196 -4.66 -23.46 -18.69
C LYS A 196 -3.31 -23.94 -18.15
N ASP A 197 -2.70 -23.13 -17.29
CA ASP A 197 -1.41 -23.39 -16.61
C ASP A 197 -0.18 -23.50 -17.52
N LEU A 198 -0.34 -23.43 -18.86
CA LEU A 198 0.75 -23.55 -19.84
C LEU A 198 0.98 -22.28 -20.69
N GLY A 199 0.07 -21.30 -20.64
CA GLY A 199 0.23 -20.04 -21.36
C GLY A 199 -0.41 -20.03 -22.74
N SER A 200 0.10 -19.24 -23.69
CA SER A 200 -0.52 -19.03 -25.02
C SER A 200 0.31 -19.62 -26.15
N THR A 201 -0.35 -20.11 -27.20
CA THR A 201 0.29 -20.55 -28.46
C THR A 201 0.30 -19.48 -29.56
N GLU A 202 -0.30 -18.31 -29.32
CA GLU A 202 -0.19 -17.17 -30.24
C GLU A 202 0.14 -15.89 -29.48
N MET A 203 1.10 -15.14 -29.99
CA MET A 203 1.55 -13.87 -29.41
C MET A 203 1.34 -12.76 -30.41
N VAL A 204 0.80 -11.62 -29.96
CA VAL A 204 0.67 -10.41 -30.76
C VAL A 204 1.45 -9.30 -30.08
N GLY A 205 2.16 -8.51 -30.87
CA GLY A 205 2.90 -7.38 -30.35
C GLY A 205 3.01 -6.24 -31.33
N PHE A 206 3.61 -5.19 -30.81
CA PHE A 206 3.84 -3.92 -31.47
C PHE A 206 5.27 -3.48 -31.15
N TYR A 207 6.02 -3.20 -32.21
CA TYR A 207 7.38 -2.67 -32.16
C TYR A 207 7.42 -1.33 -32.88
N GLN A 208 7.86 -0.29 -32.17
CA GLN A 208 7.92 1.08 -32.70
C GLN A 208 9.34 1.61 -32.63
N GLN A 209 9.87 2.00 -33.79
CA GLN A 209 11.16 2.65 -33.95
C GLN A 209 11.19 3.41 -35.28
N ASN A 210 12.29 4.12 -35.56
CA ASN A 210 12.60 4.63 -36.88
C ASN A 210 13.10 3.50 -37.79
N PHE A 211 12.18 2.79 -38.43
CA PHE A 211 12.50 1.67 -39.33
C PHE A 211 13.36 2.12 -40.51
N THR A 212 14.50 1.44 -40.72
CA THR A 212 15.29 1.60 -41.94
C THR A 212 14.66 0.80 -43.08
N GLU A 213 14.48 1.42 -44.25
CA GLU A 213 13.80 0.77 -45.38
C GLU A 213 14.53 -0.48 -45.88
N THR A 214 15.87 -0.47 -45.84
CA THR A 214 16.76 -1.56 -46.25
C THR A 214 16.76 -2.74 -45.29
N ASN A 215 16.31 -2.56 -44.04
CA ASN A 215 16.36 -3.60 -43.03
C ASN A 215 15.07 -4.46 -43.07
N THR A 216 15.24 -5.75 -42.81
CA THR A 216 14.15 -6.69 -42.59
C THR A 216 14.01 -6.92 -41.09
N TYR A 217 12.83 -6.60 -40.55
CA TYR A 217 12.56 -6.69 -39.11
C TYR A 217 11.72 -7.93 -38.79
N SER A 218 12.10 -8.66 -37.74
CA SER A 218 11.36 -9.83 -37.27
C SER A 218 11.38 -9.92 -35.75
N ALA A 219 10.31 -10.46 -35.17
CA ALA A 219 10.23 -10.81 -33.76
C ALA A 219 10.29 -12.33 -33.62
N LYS A 220 11.10 -12.83 -32.69
CA LYS A 220 11.14 -14.25 -32.31
C LYS A 220 10.91 -14.41 -30.81
N ILE A 221 10.36 -15.55 -30.43
CA ILE A 221 10.17 -15.94 -29.04
C ILE A 221 10.96 -17.22 -28.79
N GLU A 222 11.71 -17.23 -27.71
CA GLU A 222 12.50 -18.35 -27.20
C GLU A 222 12.03 -18.73 -25.79
N SER A 223 12.12 -20.02 -25.45
CA SER A 223 11.93 -20.50 -24.08
C SER A 223 13.07 -20.04 -23.17
N GLU A 224 13.00 -20.35 -21.88
CA GLU A 224 14.11 -20.11 -20.94
C GLU A 224 15.38 -20.87 -21.31
N ASP A 225 15.26 -22.04 -21.94
CA ASP A 225 16.36 -22.86 -22.46
C ASP A 225 16.84 -22.41 -23.85
N ASP A 226 16.52 -21.18 -24.27
CA ASP A 226 16.85 -20.59 -25.58
C ASP A 226 16.34 -21.42 -26.80
N LYS A 227 15.33 -22.29 -26.62
CA LYS A 227 14.68 -23.01 -27.71
C LYS A 227 13.74 -22.08 -28.47
N LEU A 228 13.88 -21.98 -29.79
CA LEU A 228 13.00 -21.18 -30.64
C LEU A 228 11.56 -21.73 -30.63
N LEU A 229 10.63 -20.92 -30.12
CA LEU A 229 9.21 -21.26 -30.04
C LEU A 229 8.43 -20.72 -31.24
N GLY A 230 8.82 -19.58 -31.80
CA GLY A 230 8.20 -19.02 -33.00
C GLY A 230 8.87 -17.74 -33.48
N LYS A 231 8.66 -17.39 -34.76
CA LYS A 231 9.19 -16.17 -35.39
C LYS A 231 8.17 -15.60 -36.38
N SER A 232 8.08 -14.27 -36.45
CA SER A 232 7.28 -13.55 -37.45
C SER A 232 8.00 -12.29 -37.92
N PHE A 233 7.72 -11.85 -39.14
CA PHE A 233 8.09 -10.51 -39.58
C PHE A 233 7.29 -9.43 -38.85
N ILE A 234 7.92 -8.27 -38.68
CA ILE A 234 7.28 -7.05 -38.18
C ILE A 234 6.91 -6.20 -39.39
N ASP A 235 5.65 -5.80 -39.48
CA ASP A 235 5.20 -4.90 -40.52
C ASP A 235 5.78 -3.49 -40.27
N LYS A 236 6.73 -3.08 -41.11
CA LYS A 236 7.42 -1.77 -41.01
C LYS A 236 6.46 -0.57 -41.14
N THR A 237 5.27 -0.76 -41.70
CA THR A 237 4.31 0.35 -41.85
C THR A 237 3.70 0.71 -40.51
N ASN A 238 3.30 -0.30 -39.72
CA ASN A 238 2.45 -0.14 -38.53
C ASN A 238 3.04 -0.77 -37.26
N GLY A 239 4.23 -1.37 -37.33
CA GLY A 239 4.93 -1.99 -36.20
C GLY A 239 4.33 -3.29 -35.66
N PHE A 240 3.22 -3.79 -36.22
CA PHE A 240 2.54 -4.97 -35.71
C PHE A 240 3.23 -6.26 -36.13
N PHE A 241 3.18 -7.26 -35.25
CA PHE A 241 3.58 -8.62 -35.54
C PHE A 241 2.67 -9.62 -34.82
N LYS A 242 2.53 -10.80 -35.42
CA LYS A 242 1.79 -11.93 -34.85
C LYS A 242 2.63 -13.20 -35.00
N ILE A 243 3.00 -13.80 -33.87
CA ILE A 243 3.82 -15.02 -33.82
C ILE A 243 2.91 -16.19 -33.46
N ILE A 244 2.96 -17.26 -34.27
CA ILE A 244 2.41 -18.56 -33.92
C ILE A 244 3.53 -19.37 -33.28
N LEU A 245 3.25 -19.96 -32.13
CA LEU A 245 4.22 -20.72 -31.34
C LEU A 245 4.02 -22.23 -31.54
N ASN A 246 5.13 -22.97 -31.56
CA ASN A 246 5.14 -24.43 -31.69
C ASN A 246 4.60 -25.14 -30.45
N GLU A 247 4.68 -24.50 -29.28
CA GLU A 247 4.17 -24.99 -27.99
C GLU A 247 3.68 -23.80 -27.15
N PRO A 248 2.70 -24.02 -26.22
CA PRO A 248 2.24 -22.96 -25.35
C PRO A 248 3.36 -22.49 -24.43
N THR A 249 3.44 -21.19 -24.21
CA THR A 249 4.34 -20.63 -23.20
C THR A 249 3.69 -19.46 -22.46
N ASP A 250 4.05 -19.32 -21.19
CA ASP A 250 3.76 -18.18 -20.35
C ASP A 250 5.00 -17.39 -19.93
N GLU A 251 6.20 -17.89 -20.18
CA GLU A 251 7.44 -17.17 -19.94
C GLU A 251 8.49 -17.41 -21.03
N GLY A 252 9.59 -16.67 -20.96
CA GLY A 252 10.69 -16.79 -21.92
C GLY A 252 11.24 -15.44 -22.34
N LYS A 253 11.72 -15.37 -23.57
CA LYS A 253 12.44 -14.21 -24.11
C LYS A 253 11.90 -13.84 -25.48
N LEU A 254 11.54 -12.57 -25.67
CA LEU A 254 11.18 -12.02 -26.98
C LEU A 254 12.34 -11.18 -27.51
N GLU A 255 12.78 -11.49 -28.73
CA GLU A 255 13.85 -10.75 -29.42
C GLU A 255 13.33 -10.13 -30.71
N VAL A 256 13.73 -8.87 -30.95
CA VAL A 256 13.53 -8.19 -32.22
C VAL A 256 14.87 -8.15 -32.96
N LEU A 257 14.82 -8.56 -34.22
CA LEU A 257 15.97 -8.71 -35.10
C LEU A 257 15.83 -7.78 -36.29
N ALA A 258 16.88 -7.02 -36.62
CA ALA A 258 17.03 -6.34 -37.90
C ALA A 258 18.13 -7.04 -38.71
N ASN A 259 17.79 -7.56 -39.89
CA ASN A 259 18.70 -8.36 -40.72
C ASN A 259 19.41 -9.49 -39.95
N ASN A 260 18.70 -10.13 -39.01
CA ASN A 260 19.19 -11.16 -38.09
C ASN A 260 20.16 -10.69 -36.99
N ILE A 261 20.40 -9.39 -36.85
CA ILE A 261 21.11 -8.81 -35.69
C ILE A 261 20.08 -8.47 -34.63
N ILE A 262 20.34 -8.85 -33.37
CA ILE A 262 19.45 -8.55 -32.24
C ILE A 262 19.50 -7.04 -31.97
N GLU A 263 18.38 -6.35 -32.18
CA GLU A 263 18.22 -4.95 -31.79
C GLU A 263 17.62 -4.82 -30.39
N ARG A 264 16.77 -5.77 -29.99
CA ARG A 264 16.07 -5.74 -28.71
C ARG A 264 15.84 -7.14 -28.17
N SER A 265 15.99 -7.32 -26.86
CA SER A 265 15.71 -8.57 -26.18
C SER A 265 15.05 -8.29 -24.83
N VAL A 266 13.92 -8.94 -24.56
CA VAL A 266 13.12 -8.74 -23.34
C VAL A 266 12.69 -10.10 -22.79
N LYS A 267 13.13 -10.42 -21.57
CA LYS A 267 12.57 -11.53 -20.79
C LYS A 267 11.17 -11.18 -20.32
N TYR A 268 10.26 -12.14 -20.33
CA TYR A 268 8.87 -11.93 -19.91
C TYR A 268 8.30 -13.12 -19.15
N THR A 269 7.27 -12.80 -18.38
CA THR A 269 6.30 -13.74 -17.84
C THR A 269 4.91 -13.13 -18.05
N LEU A 270 3.96 -13.91 -18.56
CA LEU A 270 2.59 -13.51 -18.82
C LEU A 270 1.80 -13.57 -17.50
N LEU A 271 1.08 -12.49 -17.20
CA LEU A 271 0.14 -12.49 -16.09
C LEU A 271 -1.02 -13.45 -16.39
N ARG A 272 -1.13 -14.51 -15.59
CA ARG A 272 -2.19 -15.52 -15.67
C ARG A 272 -3.23 -15.26 -14.58
N ASN A 273 -4.50 -15.48 -14.91
CA ASN A 273 -5.63 -15.56 -13.95
C ASN A 273 -5.54 -14.55 -12.79
N ILE A 274 -5.76 -13.26 -13.07
CA ILE A 274 -5.89 -12.26 -12.01
C ILE A 274 -7.20 -12.53 -11.26
N SER A 275 -7.12 -13.18 -10.10
CA SER A 275 -8.23 -13.30 -9.16
C SER A 275 -8.19 -12.13 -8.19
N PHE A 276 -9.26 -11.34 -8.16
CA PHE A 276 -9.44 -10.32 -7.13
C PHE A 276 -10.27 -10.93 -6.00
N ASP A 277 -9.66 -11.14 -4.84
CA ASP A 277 -10.40 -11.42 -3.61
C ASP A 277 -10.92 -10.09 -3.05
N MET A 278 -12.08 -9.66 -3.57
CA MET A 278 -12.79 -8.50 -3.04
C MET A 278 -13.54 -8.88 -1.78
N ASN A 279 -12.98 -8.56 -0.61
CA ASN A 279 -13.71 -8.59 0.65
C ASN A 279 -14.29 -7.19 0.92
N ILE A 280 -15.61 -7.06 0.87
CA ILE A 280 -16.30 -5.85 1.30
C ILE A 280 -16.23 -5.80 2.83
N ALA A 281 -15.50 -4.82 3.37
CA ALA A 281 -15.47 -4.56 4.80
C ALA A 281 -16.78 -3.88 5.21
N ASN A 282 -17.48 -4.45 6.19
CA ASN A 282 -18.73 -3.87 6.71
C ASN A 282 -18.44 -2.64 7.59
N THR A 283 -17.28 -2.60 8.24
CA THR A 283 -16.81 -1.48 9.09
C THR A 283 -15.31 -1.63 9.44
N THR A 284 -14.74 -0.64 10.12
CA THR A 284 -13.36 -0.64 10.64
C THR A 284 -13.34 -0.51 12.17
N PHE A 285 -12.47 -1.27 12.84
CA PHE A 285 -12.19 -1.17 14.28
C PHE A 285 -10.77 -0.66 14.49
N LYS A 286 -10.60 0.37 15.33
CA LYS A 286 -9.27 0.85 15.75
C LYS A 286 -8.98 0.31 17.14
N ASP A 287 -7.90 -0.45 17.28
CA ASP A 287 -7.55 -1.09 18.54
C ASP A 287 -6.89 -0.12 19.55
N ALA A 288 -6.68 -0.59 20.78
CA ALA A 288 -6.10 0.21 21.87
C ALA A 288 -4.69 0.77 21.56
N TYR A 289 -4.02 0.25 20.53
CA TYR A 289 -2.67 0.62 20.11
C TYR A 289 -2.64 1.38 18.78
N GLY A 290 -3.82 1.79 18.29
CA GLY A 290 -4.00 2.60 17.09
C GLY A 290 -3.98 1.83 15.76
N ARG A 291 -3.99 0.50 15.77
CA ARG A 291 -4.05 -0.33 14.56
C ARG A 291 -5.49 -0.40 14.06
N SER A 292 -5.69 -0.16 12.76
CA SER A 292 -7.01 -0.26 12.12
C SER A 292 -7.20 -1.65 11.52
N PHE A 293 -8.30 -2.31 11.89
CA PHE A 293 -8.70 -3.62 11.40
C PHE A 293 -10.00 -3.52 10.62
N MET A 294 -10.07 -4.24 9.50
CA MET A 294 -11.29 -4.34 8.69
C MET A 294 -12.14 -5.51 9.20
N ILE A 295 -13.41 -5.24 9.51
CA ILE A 295 -14.36 -6.26 9.93
C ILE A 295 -15.09 -6.74 8.67
N SER A 296 -14.78 -7.95 8.23
CA SER A 296 -15.44 -8.59 7.08
C SER A 296 -16.35 -9.73 7.56
N SER A 297 -17.48 -9.93 6.87
CA SER A 297 -18.41 -11.03 7.15
C SER A 297 -17.85 -12.41 6.78
N THR A 298 -16.70 -12.46 6.09
CA THR A 298 -16.16 -13.63 5.41
C THR A 298 -14.85 -14.16 6.00
N GLU A 299 -14.39 -13.70 7.17
CA GLU A 299 -13.20 -14.29 7.82
C GLU A 299 -13.46 -15.75 8.25
N LYS A 300 -13.18 -16.64 7.29
CA LYS A 300 -13.25 -18.09 7.41
C LYS A 300 -12.61 -18.52 8.73
N ASN A 301 -13.27 -19.46 9.40
CA ASN A 301 -12.78 -20.16 10.59
C ASN A 301 -11.47 -20.90 10.29
N LYS A 302 -10.35 -20.19 10.18
CA LYS A 302 -9.04 -20.79 10.38
C LYS A 302 -8.98 -21.17 11.86
N VAL A 303 -8.88 -22.47 12.11
CA VAL A 303 -8.55 -22.98 13.43
C VAL A 303 -7.15 -22.48 13.75
N SER A 304 -7.01 -21.61 14.74
CA SER A 304 -5.69 -21.15 15.19
C SER A 304 -4.94 -22.36 15.77
N LYS A 305 -3.75 -22.65 15.21
CA LYS A 305 -2.81 -23.55 15.87
C LYS A 305 -2.06 -22.72 16.89
N LEU A 306 -2.30 -22.98 18.17
CA LEU A 306 -1.54 -22.40 19.27
C LEU A 306 -0.33 -23.28 19.54
N SER A 307 0.79 -22.68 19.96
CA SER A 307 1.98 -23.39 20.44
C SER A 307 2.37 -22.81 21.80
N ASN A 308 3.10 -23.61 22.60
CA ASN A 308 3.66 -23.13 23.86
C ASN A 308 4.54 -21.91 23.58
N PHE A 309 4.41 -20.87 24.42
CA PHE A 309 5.08 -19.60 24.19
C PHE A 309 5.40 -18.91 25.51
N THR A 310 6.61 -18.37 25.61
CA THR A 310 7.02 -17.47 26.69
C THR A 310 7.06 -16.06 26.14
N TRP A 311 6.32 -15.15 26.78
CA TRP A 311 6.38 -13.72 26.51
C TRP A 311 7.13 -13.02 27.64
N GLN A 312 8.11 -12.19 27.28
CA GLN A 312 8.89 -11.38 28.22
C GLN A 312 8.92 -9.94 27.69
N ARG A 313 8.54 -8.97 28.53
CA ARG A 313 8.39 -7.57 28.11
C ARG A 313 9.73 -6.93 27.77
N ASP A 314 10.78 -7.28 28.48
CA ASP A 314 12.14 -6.73 28.41
C ASP A 314 12.93 -7.18 27.16
N VAL A 315 12.46 -8.21 26.44
CA VAL A 315 13.03 -8.63 25.15
C VAL A 315 12.74 -7.61 24.03
N TYR A 316 11.76 -6.72 24.22
CA TYR A 316 11.38 -5.71 23.24
C TYR A 316 12.01 -4.36 23.55
N ALA A 317 12.54 -3.69 22.53
CA ALA A 317 13.13 -2.35 22.66
C ALA A 317 12.06 -1.26 22.87
N ASP A 318 10.84 -1.47 22.35
CA ASP A 318 9.69 -0.57 22.52
C ASP A 318 8.61 -1.27 23.37
N THR A 319 8.21 -0.63 24.47
CA THR A 319 7.17 -1.15 25.37
C THR A 319 5.81 -1.22 24.69
N ASN A 320 5.51 -0.30 23.76
CA ASN A 320 4.27 -0.34 22.97
C ASN A 320 4.26 -1.53 22.00
N GLU A 321 5.41 -1.89 21.43
CA GLU A 321 5.54 -3.11 20.63
C GLU A 321 5.33 -4.36 21.49
N ALA A 322 5.93 -4.42 22.68
CA ALA A 322 5.76 -5.52 23.62
C ALA A 322 4.27 -5.73 23.97
N ASP A 323 3.56 -4.65 24.27
CA ASP A 323 2.16 -4.68 24.70
C ASP A 323 1.23 -5.07 23.53
N LYS A 324 1.51 -4.61 22.31
CA LYS A 324 0.84 -5.07 21.08
C LYS A 324 1.00 -6.58 20.88
N LYS A 325 2.22 -7.10 21.04
CA LYS A 325 2.50 -8.54 20.90
C LYS A 325 1.78 -9.38 21.96
N LEU A 326 1.73 -8.90 23.20
CA LEU A 326 0.94 -9.56 24.25
C LEU A 326 -0.54 -9.58 23.90
N SER A 327 -1.07 -8.47 23.36
CA SER A 327 -2.48 -8.40 22.93
C SER A 327 -2.80 -9.37 21.78
N ASP A 328 -1.91 -9.46 20.79
CA ASP A 328 -2.03 -10.42 19.69
C ASP A 328 -1.99 -11.86 20.21
N LYS A 329 -1.15 -12.15 21.22
CA LYS A 329 -1.13 -13.45 21.87
C LYS A 329 -2.42 -13.76 22.60
N PHE A 330 -2.98 -12.82 23.37
CA PHE A 330 -4.29 -13.03 23.99
C PHE A 330 -5.39 -13.32 22.97
N LYS A 331 -5.40 -12.59 21.85
CA LYS A 331 -6.30 -12.86 20.73
C LYS A 331 -6.14 -14.30 20.21
N GLU A 332 -4.91 -14.76 19.94
CA GLU A 332 -4.65 -16.14 19.52
C GLU A 332 -5.18 -17.18 20.54
N LEU A 333 -5.01 -16.92 21.85
CA LEU A 333 -5.55 -17.78 22.91
C LEU A 333 -7.07 -17.87 22.87
N PHE A 334 -7.74 -16.73 22.78
CA PHE A 334 -9.20 -16.66 22.69
C PHE A 334 -9.74 -17.43 21.49
N GLU A 335 -9.12 -17.24 20.32
CA GLU A 335 -9.49 -17.97 19.10
C GLU A 335 -9.25 -19.48 19.22
N TYR A 336 -8.18 -19.89 19.90
CA TYR A 336 -7.87 -21.31 20.13
C TYR A 336 -8.88 -21.97 21.07
N LEU A 337 -9.24 -21.29 22.16
CA LEU A 337 -10.23 -21.76 23.13
C LEU A 337 -11.65 -21.78 22.54
N GLY A 338 -11.93 -20.91 21.56
CA GLY A 338 -13.15 -20.93 20.77
C GLY A 338 -14.31 -20.12 21.37
N PRO A 339 -15.57 -20.43 21.01
CA PRO A 339 -16.69 -19.50 21.18
C PRO A 339 -17.14 -19.25 22.61
N LYS A 340 -16.96 -20.20 23.53
CA LYS A 340 -17.25 -19.99 24.96
C LYS A 340 -15.97 -20.27 25.74
N VAL A 341 -15.51 -19.29 26.52
CA VAL A 341 -14.23 -19.36 27.23
C VAL A 341 -14.47 -19.24 28.74
N LEU A 342 -13.75 -20.04 29.52
CA LEU A 342 -13.64 -19.90 30.97
C LEU A 342 -12.22 -19.49 31.32
N ILE A 343 -12.06 -18.32 31.94
CA ILE A 343 -10.79 -17.83 32.49
C ILE A 343 -10.84 -18.07 33.99
N VAL A 344 -9.90 -18.88 34.49
CA VAL A 344 -9.73 -19.05 35.92
C VAL A 344 -8.49 -18.30 36.36
N ASP A 345 -8.67 -17.22 37.11
CA ASP A 345 -7.60 -16.43 37.73
C ASP A 345 -8.08 -16.01 39.13
N PRO A 346 -7.37 -16.37 40.21
CA PRO A 346 -7.81 -16.08 41.58
C PRO A 346 -8.04 -14.59 41.83
N TYR A 347 -7.42 -13.72 41.03
CA TYR A 347 -7.51 -12.26 41.13
C TYR A 347 -8.39 -11.63 40.05
N TYR A 348 -9.19 -12.41 39.33
CA TYR A 348 -9.99 -11.95 38.17
C TYR A 348 -9.10 -11.27 37.12
N ILE A 349 -9.44 -10.05 36.67
CA ILE A 349 -8.59 -9.21 35.81
C ILE A 349 -7.71 -8.24 36.62
N ASN A 350 -7.56 -8.48 37.93
CA ASN A 350 -6.89 -7.61 38.91
C ASN A 350 -7.63 -6.28 39.18
N GLU A 351 -7.13 -5.49 40.14
CA GLU A 351 -7.67 -4.17 40.47
C GLU A 351 -7.66 -3.23 39.26
N ILE A 352 -8.79 -2.53 39.05
CA ILE A 352 -8.91 -1.40 38.12
C ILE A 352 -9.28 -0.20 38.97
N LYS A 353 -8.46 0.84 38.93
CA LYS A 353 -8.69 2.08 39.65
C LYS A 353 -9.32 3.11 38.73
N GLN A 354 -10.28 3.86 39.22
CA GLN A 354 -10.78 5.04 38.54
C GLN A 354 -10.07 6.26 39.13
N ASP A 355 -9.57 7.13 38.27
CA ASP A 355 -9.03 8.41 38.69
C ASP A 355 -10.18 9.32 39.12
N ASN A 356 -10.15 9.80 40.35
CA ASN A 356 -11.24 10.59 40.94
C ASN A 356 -11.35 12.02 40.34
N VAL A 357 -10.34 12.48 39.60
CA VAL A 357 -10.32 13.81 38.97
C VAL A 357 -10.76 13.71 37.51
N THR A 358 -10.21 12.78 36.74
CA THR A 358 -10.52 12.64 35.31
C THR A 358 -11.70 11.72 35.04
N ASN A 359 -12.14 10.94 36.04
CA ASN A 359 -13.08 9.81 35.89
C ASN A 359 -12.59 8.71 34.92
N GLU A 360 -11.31 8.72 34.54
CA GLU A 360 -10.75 7.71 33.64
C GLU A 360 -10.28 6.48 34.41
N PHE A 361 -10.37 5.30 33.79
CA PHE A 361 -9.86 4.08 34.39
C PHE A 361 -8.36 3.92 34.14
N ALA A 362 -7.58 3.85 35.21
CA ALA A 362 -6.15 3.55 35.16
C ALA A 362 -5.95 2.03 35.05
N LEU A 363 -5.60 1.58 33.84
CA LEU A 363 -5.34 0.18 33.51
C LEU A 363 -3.84 -0.07 33.37
N LYS A 364 -3.37 -1.22 33.86
CA LYS A 364 -2.04 -1.73 33.54
C LYS A 364 -1.97 -2.19 32.09
N HIS A 365 -0.77 -2.15 31.50
CA HIS A 365 -0.53 -2.57 30.11
C HIS A 365 -1.07 -3.97 29.78
N CYS A 366 -0.90 -4.92 30.70
CA CYS A 366 -1.39 -6.30 30.56
C CYS A 366 -2.92 -6.42 30.61
N GLN A 367 -3.60 -5.55 31.39
CA GLN A 367 -5.06 -5.47 31.39
C GLN A 367 -5.58 -4.89 30.07
N ILE A 368 -4.92 -3.84 29.55
CA ILE A 368 -5.23 -3.27 28.23
C ILE A 368 -5.07 -4.32 27.14
N ALA A 369 -3.94 -5.04 27.13
CA ALA A 369 -3.64 -6.09 26.15
C ALA A 369 -4.69 -7.20 26.17
N PHE A 370 -5.09 -7.65 27.37
CA PHE A 370 -6.11 -8.67 27.59
C PHE A 370 -7.48 -8.23 27.06
N ILE A 371 -7.95 -7.04 27.46
CA ILE A 371 -9.25 -6.52 27.03
C ILE A 371 -9.26 -6.29 25.51
N ASN A 372 -8.16 -5.77 24.95
CA ASN A 372 -8.05 -5.55 23.51
C ASN A 372 -8.08 -6.86 22.72
N GLY A 373 -7.36 -7.90 23.17
CA GLY A 373 -7.37 -9.22 22.53
C GLY A 373 -8.75 -9.90 22.60
N MET A 374 -9.44 -9.72 23.74
CA MET A 374 -10.82 -10.17 23.93
C MET A 374 -11.77 -9.51 22.93
N ILE A 375 -11.78 -8.17 22.86
CA ILE A 375 -12.63 -7.41 21.95
C ILE A 375 -12.37 -7.82 20.49
N HIS A 376 -11.10 -7.95 20.11
CA HIS A 376 -10.73 -8.33 18.75
C HIS A 376 -11.28 -9.70 18.35
N SER A 377 -11.18 -10.69 19.26
CA SER A 377 -11.68 -12.05 19.03
C SER A 377 -13.22 -12.10 18.95
N SER A 378 -13.89 -11.25 19.72
CA SER A 378 -15.35 -11.11 19.71
C SER A 378 -15.86 -10.45 18.42
N ILE A 379 -15.23 -9.37 17.97
CA ILE A 379 -15.55 -8.68 16.72
C ILE A 379 -15.47 -9.62 15.51
N GLN A 380 -14.49 -10.52 15.50
CA GLN A 380 -14.33 -11.53 14.45
C GLN A 380 -15.26 -12.74 14.61
N GLY A 381 -16.19 -12.71 15.58
CA GLY A 381 -17.16 -13.77 15.86
C GLY A 381 -16.56 -15.06 16.41
N LYS A 382 -15.28 -15.05 16.83
CA LYS A 382 -14.55 -16.22 17.33
C LYS A 382 -14.86 -16.49 18.79
N VAL A 383 -15.12 -15.45 19.57
CA VAL A 383 -15.59 -15.52 20.96
C VAL A 383 -17.00 -14.96 21.06
N LYS A 384 -17.87 -15.69 21.75
CA LYS A 384 -19.27 -15.33 21.99
C LYS A 384 -19.59 -15.09 23.45
N SER A 385 -18.87 -15.73 24.37
CA SER A 385 -19.04 -15.53 25.82
C SER A 385 -17.78 -15.87 26.61
N ILE A 386 -17.55 -15.14 27.69
CA ILE A 386 -16.43 -15.32 28.61
C ILE A 386 -16.96 -15.41 30.05
N ASN A 387 -16.59 -16.47 30.75
CA ASN A 387 -16.73 -16.57 32.19
C ASN A 387 -15.38 -16.30 32.85
N ILE A 388 -15.34 -15.43 33.86
CA ILE A 388 -14.14 -15.15 34.65
C ILE A 388 -14.40 -15.64 36.08
N LEU A 389 -13.72 -16.71 36.45
CA LEU A 389 -13.80 -17.32 37.78
C LEU A 389 -12.63 -16.85 38.64
N GLY A 390 -12.93 -16.13 39.72
CA GLY A 390 -11.96 -15.69 40.72
C GLY A 390 -12.33 -16.10 42.13
N ASN A 391 -11.59 -15.61 43.12
CA ASN A 391 -11.90 -15.82 44.53
C ASN A 391 -11.88 -14.47 45.26
N ASN A 392 -13.02 -14.04 45.81
CA ASN A 392 -13.12 -12.74 46.47
C ASN A 392 -12.19 -12.59 47.69
N SER A 393 -11.95 -13.67 48.45
CA SER A 393 -11.04 -13.62 49.60
C SER A 393 -9.62 -13.30 49.16
N ARG A 394 -9.09 -14.02 48.17
CA ARG A 394 -7.76 -13.72 47.59
C ARG A 394 -7.70 -12.35 46.96
N ALA A 395 -8.67 -12.02 46.12
CA ALA A 395 -8.66 -10.76 45.41
C ALA A 395 -8.71 -9.55 46.37
N ASN A 396 -9.45 -9.63 47.48
CA ASN A 396 -9.55 -8.54 48.46
C ASN A 396 -8.30 -8.34 49.31
N ASN A 397 -7.46 -9.37 49.48
CA ASN A 397 -6.17 -9.28 50.17
C ASN A 397 -5.14 -8.44 49.41
N HIS A 398 -5.34 -8.26 48.09
CA HIS A 398 -4.44 -7.48 47.23
C HIS A 398 -5.00 -6.12 46.83
N LEU A 399 -6.20 -5.77 47.31
CA LEU A 399 -6.82 -4.46 47.06
C LEU A 399 -6.45 -3.46 48.17
N THR A 400 -6.09 -2.25 47.77
CA THR A 400 -6.11 -1.07 48.66
C THR A 400 -7.55 -0.59 48.81
N LEU A 401 -8.02 -0.39 50.05
CA LEU A 401 -9.36 0.15 50.31
C LEU A 401 -9.34 1.64 49.94
N ASP A 402 -10.25 2.09 49.08
CA ASP A 402 -10.54 3.52 49.01
C ASP A 402 -11.47 3.85 50.19
N SER A 403 -10.90 4.47 51.21
CA SER A 403 -11.57 4.78 52.48
C SER A 403 -12.67 5.84 52.36
N SER A 404 -12.90 6.38 51.16
CA SER A 404 -13.85 7.45 50.89
C SER A 404 -15.25 6.98 50.45
N LEU A 405 -15.46 5.66 50.28
CA LEU A 405 -16.71 5.10 49.76
C LEU A 405 -17.33 4.09 50.75
N ASP A 406 -18.64 4.21 51.01
CA ASP A 406 -19.45 3.31 51.86
C ASP A 406 -19.66 1.88 51.28
N SER A 407 -18.88 1.49 50.27
CA SER A 407 -19.01 0.20 49.57
C SER A 407 -17.86 -0.75 49.90
N THR A 408 -18.13 -2.06 49.87
CA THR A 408 -17.09 -3.07 50.11
C THR A 408 -16.08 -3.11 48.96
N LYS A 409 -14.84 -3.55 49.23
CA LYS A 409 -13.80 -3.81 48.20
C LYS A 409 -14.31 -4.64 47.01
N THR A 410 -15.20 -5.60 47.31
CA THR A 410 -15.81 -6.48 46.30
C THR A 410 -16.74 -5.70 45.38
N GLU A 411 -17.61 -4.87 45.95
CA GLU A 411 -18.57 -4.04 45.19
C GLU A 411 -17.85 -3.02 44.33
N GLN A 412 -16.87 -2.30 44.90
CA GLN A 412 -16.05 -1.34 44.17
C GLN A 412 -15.39 -1.98 42.94
N ARG A 413 -14.78 -3.17 43.10
CA ARG A 413 -14.15 -3.89 41.99
C ARG A 413 -15.14 -4.23 40.88
N PHE A 414 -16.30 -4.80 41.21
CA PHE A 414 -17.28 -5.19 40.19
C PHE A 414 -17.95 -3.99 39.53
N ASN A 415 -18.20 -2.90 40.27
CA ASN A 415 -18.67 -1.64 39.69
C ASN A 415 -17.67 -1.07 38.68
N ASN A 416 -16.38 -1.10 39.01
CA ASN A 416 -15.33 -0.64 38.08
C ASN A 416 -15.24 -1.52 36.83
N TYR A 417 -15.36 -2.85 36.98
CA TYR A 417 -15.40 -3.77 35.83
C TYR A 417 -16.61 -3.49 34.93
N GLU A 418 -17.79 -3.32 35.53
CA GLU A 418 -19.03 -3.05 34.81
C GLU A 418 -18.94 -1.73 34.04
N ASN A 419 -18.57 -0.65 34.72
CA ASN A 419 -18.47 0.69 34.12
C ASN A 419 -17.43 0.73 33.00
N LEU A 420 -16.25 0.13 33.21
CA LEU A 420 -15.21 0.07 32.18
C LEU A 420 -15.69 -0.69 30.94
N LEU A 421 -16.18 -1.92 31.12
CA LEU A 421 -16.50 -2.80 30.01
C LEU A 421 -17.74 -2.33 29.25
N LYS A 422 -18.80 -1.89 29.95
CA LYS A 422 -19.97 -1.29 29.30
C LYS A 422 -19.59 0.00 28.57
N GLY A 423 -18.75 0.85 29.17
CA GLY A 423 -18.24 2.07 28.56
C GLY A 423 -17.46 1.79 27.28
N LEU A 424 -16.54 0.81 27.30
CA LEU A 424 -15.76 0.39 26.14
C LEU A 424 -16.63 -0.19 25.00
N ILE A 425 -17.56 -1.07 25.34
CA ILE A 425 -18.50 -1.65 24.37
C ILE A 425 -19.34 -0.55 23.72
N ALA A 426 -19.80 0.42 24.52
CA ALA A 426 -20.63 1.52 24.06
C ALA A 426 -19.88 2.51 23.17
N SER A 427 -18.72 2.99 23.61
CA SER A 427 -17.92 3.99 22.89
C SER A 427 -17.41 3.48 21.54
N ASN A 428 -17.08 2.20 21.45
CA ASN A 428 -16.62 1.56 20.21
C ASN A 428 -17.75 1.05 19.30
N LYS A 429 -19.02 1.19 19.72
CA LYS A 429 -20.20 0.70 18.97
C LYS A 429 -20.15 -0.78 18.61
N ILE A 430 -19.65 -1.62 19.53
CA ILE A 430 -19.43 -3.07 19.31
C ILE A 430 -20.50 -3.97 19.94
N GLN A 431 -21.62 -3.42 20.40
CA GLN A 431 -22.71 -4.16 21.07
C GLN A 431 -23.24 -5.34 20.25
N SER A 432 -23.29 -5.20 18.92
CA SER A 432 -23.77 -6.25 18.02
C SER A 432 -22.84 -7.47 17.97
N TYR A 433 -21.55 -7.26 18.18
CA TYR A 433 -20.53 -8.31 18.17
C TYR A 433 -20.34 -8.96 19.54
N PHE A 434 -20.72 -8.23 20.59
CA PHE A 434 -20.57 -8.68 21.96
C PHE A 434 -21.81 -8.30 22.78
N PRO A 435 -22.91 -9.09 22.65
CA PRO A 435 -24.19 -8.79 23.26
C PRO A 435 -24.17 -8.79 24.79
N GLN A 436 -25.22 -8.25 25.40
CA GLN A 436 -25.41 -8.25 26.84
C GLN A 436 -25.47 -9.68 27.41
N GLY A 437 -24.91 -9.86 28.60
CA GLY A 437 -24.86 -11.13 29.33
C GLY A 437 -23.82 -12.12 28.82
N LYS A 438 -22.75 -11.61 28.20
CA LYS A 438 -21.68 -12.43 27.61
C LYS A 438 -20.37 -12.37 28.38
N ILE A 439 -20.17 -11.42 29.28
CA ILE A 439 -19.10 -11.49 30.29
C ILE A 439 -19.73 -11.74 31.64
N ILE A 440 -19.37 -12.88 32.25
CA ILE A 440 -19.89 -13.28 33.55
C ILE A 440 -18.72 -13.42 34.52
N PHE A 441 -18.74 -12.66 35.60
CA PHE A 441 -17.79 -12.85 36.69
C PHE A 441 -18.41 -13.71 37.78
N ARG A 442 -17.62 -14.69 38.23
CA ARG A 442 -18.02 -15.68 39.23
C ARG A 442 -17.01 -15.72 40.36
N SER A 443 -17.49 -15.76 41.60
CA SER A 443 -16.63 -16.00 42.76
C SER A 443 -16.74 -17.45 43.20
N SER A 444 -15.62 -18.16 43.17
CA SER A 444 -15.50 -19.46 43.82
C SER A 444 -15.69 -19.30 45.33
N LYS A 445 -16.33 -20.31 45.95
CA LYS A 445 -16.43 -20.47 47.41
C LYS A 445 -15.17 -21.11 47.99
N THR A 446 -14.48 -21.92 47.20
CA THR A 446 -13.24 -22.59 47.57
C THR A 446 -12.05 -21.82 47.04
N ASP A 447 -10.99 -21.79 47.83
CA ASP A 447 -9.74 -21.14 47.44
C ASP A 447 -9.00 -21.92 46.34
N PHE A 448 -8.32 -21.20 45.45
CA PHE A 448 -7.43 -21.75 44.44
C PHE A 448 -6.36 -20.72 44.07
N HIS A 449 -5.23 -21.19 43.54
CA HIS A 449 -4.13 -20.31 43.15
C HIS A 449 -3.74 -20.44 41.67
N ASN A 450 -4.03 -21.58 41.03
CA ASN A 450 -3.59 -21.84 39.67
C ASN A 450 -4.44 -21.06 38.67
N ARG A 451 -3.86 -20.77 37.51
CA ARG A 451 -4.49 -20.02 36.44
C ARG A 451 -4.61 -20.91 35.22
N TYR A 452 -5.85 -21.22 34.86
CA TYR A 452 -6.17 -22.12 33.76
C TYR A 452 -7.28 -21.53 32.92
N TRP A 453 -7.11 -21.58 31.62
CA TRP A 453 -8.09 -21.07 30.68
C TRP A 453 -8.64 -22.23 29.87
N PHE A 454 -9.96 -22.29 29.74
CA PHE A 454 -10.64 -23.43 29.15
C PHE A 454 -11.55 -23.05 28.00
N SER A 455 -11.66 -23.98 27.06
CA SER A 455 -12.79 -24.03 26.13
C SER A 455 -13.98 -24.62 26.87
N VAL A 456 -15.14 -23.97 26.76
CA VAL A 456 -16.41 -24.47 27.29
C VAL A 456 -17.26 -24.95 26.12
N THR A 457 -17.61 -26.23 26.12
CA THR A 457 -18.57 -26.80 25.17
C THR A 457 -19.80 -27.26 25.92
N GLU A 458 -20.86 -27.57 25.19
CA GLU A 458 -22.11 -28.04 25.77
C GLU A 458 -22.43 -29.40 25.14
N LYS A 459 -22.54 -30.44 25.97
CA LYS A 459 -23.03 -31.75 25.53
C LYS A 459 -24.23 -32.12 26.38
N ASN A 460 -25.34 -32.42 25.72
CA ASN A 460 -26.61 -32.80 26.36
C ASN A 460 -27.10 -31.79 27.42
N GLY A 461 -26.92 -30.49 27.17
CA GLY A 461 -27.32 -29.41 28.09
C GLY A 461 -26.40 -29.22 29.29
N VAL A 462 -25.24 -29.89 29.33
CA VAL A 462 -24.24 -29.76 30.40
C VAL A 462 -22.97 -29.10 29.83
N GLU A 463 -22.47 -28.08 30.52
CA GLU A 463 -21.19 -27.45 30.19
C GLU A 463 -20.04 -28.42 30.47
N ILE A 464 -19.10 -28.53 29.53
CA ILE A 464 -17.92 -29.39 29.61
C ILE A 464 -16.69 -28.56 29.28
N LEU A 465 -15.59 -28.80 29.98
CA LEU A 465 -14.29 -28.18 29.73
C LEU A 465 -13.43 -29.13 28.88
N GLU A 466 -13.03 -28.72 27.68
CA GLU A 466 -12.32 -29.62 26.73
C GLU A 466 -10.87 -29.22 26.42
N LYS A 467 -10.58 -27.93 26.26
CA LYS A 467 -9.21 -27.44 26.07
C LYS A 467 -8.73 -26.79 27.36
N CYS A 468 -7.44 -26.88 27.67
CA CYS A 468 -6.85 -26.19 28.81
C CYS A 468 -5.52 -25.55 28.43
N ILE A 469 -5.33 -24.31 28.87
CA ILE A 469 -4.08 -23.56 28.78
C ILE A 469 -3.68 -23.15 30.20
N ILE A 470 -2.42 -23.35 30.54
CA ILE A 470 -1.80 -22.86 31.76
C ILE A 470 -1.19 -21.48 31.49
N ILE A 471 -1.46 -20.53 32.38
CA ILE A 471 -0.91 -19.17 32.35
C ILE A 471 -0.13 -18.98 33.66
N THR A 472 1.15 -18.61 33.63
CA THR A 472 1.94 -18.55 34.89
C THR A 472 1.61 -17.35 35.78
N ASN A 473 1.25 -16.21 35.18
CA ASN A 473 1.02 -14.94 35.88
C ASN A 473 -0.43 -14.47 35.80
N SER A 474 -0.90 -13.71 36.81
CA SER A 474 -2.25 -13.12 36.75
C SER A 474 -2.32 -11.99 35.75
N ILE A 475 -3.49 -11.78 35.14
CA ILE A 475 -3.71 -10.82 34.04
C ILE A 475 -3.18 -9.41 34.38
N GLY A 476 -3.32 -8.95 35.62
CA GLY A 476 -2.81 -7.63 36.04
C GLY A 476 -1.39 -7.61 36.61
N ASN A 477 -0.57 -8.64 36.37
CA ASN A 477 0.82 -8.71 36.83
C ASN A 477 1.73 -9.51 35.86
N MET A 478 1.68 -9.17 34.57
CA MET A 478 2.51 -9.81 33.53
C MET A 478 3.61 -8.85 33.05
N ASN A 479 4.83 -9.11 33.51
CA ASN A 479 6.06 -8.64 32.86
C ASN A 479 6.76 -9.78 32.10
N GLU A 480 6.47 -11.01 32.52
CA GLU A 480 6.79 -12.27 31.87
C GLU A 480 5.57 -13.19 32.05
N VAL A 481 5.28 -14.01 31.05
CA VAL A 481 4.21 -15.02 31.11
C VAL A 481 4.54 -16.21 30.21
N ASP A 482 4.40 -17.41 30.76
CA ASP A 482 4.41 -18.66 30.02
C ASP A 482 2.98 -19.08 29.73
N ILE A 483 2.78 -19.49 28.47
CA ILE A 483 1.54 -20.02 27.94
C ILE A 483 1.84 -21.46 27.55
N MET A 484 1.23 -22.41 28.25
CA MET A 484 1.44 -23.84 28.01
C MET A 484 0.12 -24.54 27.74
N ILE A 485 0.07 -25.31 26.66
CA ILE A 485 -1.09 -26.12 26.28
C ILE A 485 -1.01 -27.44 27.06
N VAL A 486 -2.14 -27.84 27.66
CA VAL A 486 -2.25 -29.17 28.29
C VAL A 486 -2.69 -30.17 27.22
N GLU A 487 -1.74 -30.96 26.73
CA GLU A 487 -1.98 -32.00 25.72
C GLU A 487 -2.19 -33.39 26.33
N ASP A 488 -1.64 -33.64 27.53
CA ASP A 488 -1.82 -34.91 28.22
C ASP A 488 -3.27 -35.07 28.72
N GLU A 489 -3.95 -36.12 28.26
CA GLU A 489 -5.37 -36.33 28.52
C GLU A 489 -5.65 -36.61 30.01
N ALA A 490 -4.76 -37.31 30.72
CA ALA A 490 -4.93 -37.61 32.13
C ALA A 490 -4.82 -36.34 32.98
N GLN A 491 -3.82 -35.51 32.71
CA GLN A 491 -3.64 -34.20 33.32
C GLN A 491 -4.83 -33.28 33.03
N LEU A 492 -5.26 -33.22 31.76
CA LEU A 492 -6.42 -32.44 31.34
C LEU A 492 -7.67 -32.85 32.13
N ASN A 493 -7.98 -34.14 32.20
CA ASN A 493 -9.15 -34.66 32.93
C ASN A 493 -9.10 -34.35 34.44
N GLN A 494 -7.90 -34.41 35.05
CA GLN A 494 -7.73 -34.05 36.45
C GLN A 494 -8.01 -32.56 36.70
N ILE A 495 -7.46 -31.70 35.83
CA ILE A 495 -7.65 -30.25 35.93
C ILE A 495 -9.11 -29.88 35.67
N THR A 496 -9.71 -30.35 34.58
CA THR A 496 -11.08 -30.01 34.19
C THR A 496 -12.09 -30.44 35.24
N ARG A 497 -11.95 -31.63 35.84
CA ARG A 497 -12.84 -32.09 36.93
C ARG A 497 -12.81 -31.14 38.12
N LYS A 498 -11.63 -30.75 38.59
CA LYS A 498 -11.47 -29.82 39.71
C LYS A 498 -12.11 -28.46 39.41
N TYR A 499 -11.83 -27.90 38.24
CA TYR A 499 -12.29 -26.55 37.89
C TYR A 499 -13.74 -26.49 37.46
N TYR A 500 -14.30 -27.59 36.95
CA TYR A 500 -15.73 -27.74 36.76
C TYR A 500 -16.48 -27.65 38.09
N ASP A 501 -16.02 -28.34 39.13
CA ASP A 501 -16.63 -28.27 40.47
C ASP A 501 -16.55 -26.85 41.06
N LEU A 502 -15.43 -26.16 40.86
CA LEU A 502 -15.29 -24.76 41.29
C LEU A 502 -16.26 -23.83 40.54
N LEU A 503 -16.40 -24.00 39.22
CA LEU A 503 -17.33 -23.23 38.41
C LEU A 503 -18.78 -23.49 38.83
N LYS A 504 -19.16 -24.76 38.98
CA LYS A 504 -20.53 -25.18 39.34
C LYS A 504 -20.99 -24.63 40.69
N ASN A 505 -20.07 -24.57 41.66
CA ASN A 505 -20.37 -24.11 43.02
C ASN A 505 -20.10 -22.61 43.25
N SER A 506 -19.72 -21.88 42.20
CA SER A 506 -19.43 -20.45 42.26
C SER A 506 -20.71 -19.59 42.27
N ASP A 507 -20.61 -18.42 42.88
CA ASP A 507 -21.68 -17.42 42.84
C ASP A 507 -21.42 -16.44 41.69
N ILE A 508 -22.44 -16.17 40.87
CA ILE A 508 -22.40 -15.08 39.88
C ILE A 508 -22.35 -13.75 40.63
N LYS A 509 -21.39 -12.89 40.29
CA LYS A 509 -21.18 -11.57 40.91
C LYS A 509 -21.48 -10.41 39.96
N LEU A 510 -21.23 -10.59 38.67
CA LEU A 510 -21.48 -9.57 37.66
C LEU A 510 -21.80 -10.24 36.33
N THR A 511 -22.76 -9.67 35.60
CA THR A 511 -23.13 -10.07 34.24
C THR A 511 -23.22 -8.81 33.40
N ILE A 512 -22.36 -8.70 32.39
CA ILE A 512 -22.28 -7.57 31.45
C ILE A 512 -22.84 -8.00 30.11
#